data_AF-A0A0G4KFW2-F1
#
_entry.id   AF-A0A0G4KFW2-F1
#
_cell.length_a   1.000
_cell.length_b   1.000
_cell.length_c   1.000
_cell.angle_alpha   90.00
_cell.angle_beta   90.00
_cell.angle_gamma   90.00
#
_symmetry.space_group_name_H-M   'P 1'
#
loop_
_entity.id
_entity.type
_entity.pdbx_description
1 polymer ?
#
loop_
_entity_poly.entity_id
_entity_poly.type
_entity_poly.pdbx_seq_one_letter_code
_entity_poly.pdbx_strand_id
1 'polypeptide(L)'
;MLRSSLSKASTRVLQSSRCAAPASRRFSTLPTTPRTAATQTLAASRRPLSLTARRHYASATDNAPDPNDNFLSGNTANYIDEMYMQWKEDPKSVHVSWQVYFRNMESGDMPISQAFTPPPSLVPGATGGVPRLAAGSAEGTEVANHLKVQLLVRAYQARGHNKANIDPLGIRNEQKGFGNIKPKELTLEHYQFTEKDLDTEYSLGPGILPRFKREGREKMTLREIIDACERIYCGSYGIEFIHIPDREKCDWLRERLEVPQPFKYSIDEKRRILDRLIWSSSFESFLSTKYPNDKRFGLEGCETLVPGMKALIDRSVDYGVKDIVIGMPHRGRLNVLSNVVRKPNESIFSEFAGTAGAEDEGSGDVKYHLGMNFERPTPSGKRVQLSLGVVYECLGFHSLPAFSTGGTIHLVVNNQIGFTTDPRFARSTAYCTDIAKAIDAPVFHVNADDVEAVNFVCQMAADWRAEFQQDVIVDLVCYRKHGHNETDQPSFTQPLMYKRIQSHKSQIAIYVDKLIKDGTFTKEDVEEHKQWVWGMLEESFTKSKEYQPTSKEWTTSAWNGFKSPKELATE
;
A
#
# COMPACT_ATOMS: atom_id res chain seq x y z
N MET A 1 -15.17 4.36 56.56
CA MET A 1 -15.09 5.37 57.65
C MET A 1 -15.05 6.75 57.01
N LEU A 2 -16.03 7.62 57.35
CA LEU A 2 -16.09 9.11 57.27
C LEU A 2 -15.81 9.78 55.88
N ARG A 3 -16.49 10.80 55.35
CA ARG A 3 -17.63 11.71 55.63
C ARG A 3 -17.86 12.47 54.31
N SER A 4 -19.02 12.46 53.65
CA SER A 4 -20.19 13.36 53.74
C SER A 4 -20.00 14.86 53.39
N SER A 5 -20.66 15.32 52.31
CA SER A 5 -21.46 16.56 52.17
C SER A 5 -22.17 16.50 50.78
N LEU A 6 -23.50 16.35 50.61
CA LEU A 6 -24.69 17.18 50.93
C LEU A 6 -24.53 18.65 50.51
N SER A 7 -25.44 19.36 49.84
CA SER A 7 -26.74 19.10 49.19
C SER A 7 -27.13 20.42 48.48
N LYS A 8 -28.03 20.40 47.48
CA LYS A 8 -29.29 21.17 47.53
C LYS A 8 -30.16 20.92 46.30
N ALA A 9 -31.42 20.63 46.60
CA ALA A 9 -32.51 20.31 45.71
C ALA A 9 -33.40 21.54 45.43
N SER A 10 -34.18 21.49 44.35
CA SER A 10 -35.60 21.91 44.18
C SER A 10 -35.89 21.91 42.68
N THR A 11 -36.70 21.04 42.07
CA THR A 11 -38.13 20.66 42.24
C THR A 11 -39.13 21.72 41.77
N ARG A 12 -39.69 21.53 40.57
CA ARG A 12 -41.10 21.71 40.12
C ARG A 12 -41.11 21.63 38.58
N VAL A 13 -41.57 20.58 37.90
CA VAL A 13 -42.91 19.96 37.80
C VAL A 13 -43.96 20.84 37.11
N LEU A 14 -44.19 20.46 35.84
CA LEU A 14 -45.42 20.40 35.02
C LEU A 14 -46.18 21.71 34.70
N GLN A 15 -46.40 21.91 33.40
CA GLN A 15 -47.78 21.91 32.87
C GLN A 15 -47.84 21.61 31.37
N SER A 16 -48.84 20.81 31.03
CA SER A 16 -49.29 20.41 29.70
C SER A 16 -50.24 21.46 29.10
N SER A 17 -50.29 21.54 27.78
CA SER A 17 -51.44 22.10 27.06
C SER A 17 -51.57 21.49 25.67
N ARG A 18 -52.78 21.03 25.36
CA ARG A 18 -53.24 20.36 24.14
C ARG A 18 -53.50 21.34 22.98
N CYS A 19 -53.48 20.76 21.78
CA CYS A 19 -54.28 21.06 20.57
C CYS A 19 -54.10 22.39 19.83
N ALA A 20 -53.67 22.30 18.56
CA ALA A 20 -54.47 22.73 17.39
C ALA A 20 -53.77 22.33 16.07
N ALA A 21 -54.52 21.73 15.15
CA ALA A 21 -54.18 21.62 13.73
C ALA A 21 -54.42 22.97 13.02
N PRO A 22 -53.85 23.19 11.82
CA PRO A 22 -54.75 23.24 10.66
C PRO A 22 -54.19 22.75 9.30
N ALA A 23 -55.12 22.15 8.55
CA ALA A 23 -55.46 22.38 7.13
C ALA A 23 -54.39 22.39 6.02
N SER A 24 -54.42 21.30 5.25
CA SER A 24 -54.58 21.24 3.78
C SER A 24 -54.41 22.53 2.96
N ARG A 25 -53.43 22.51 2.03
CA ARG A 25 -53.43 23.39 0.84
C ARG A 25 -53.51 22.57 -0.44
N ARG A 26 -54.56 22.89 -1.20
CA ARG A 26 -54.92 22.36 -2.51
C ARG A 26 -54.00 22.89 -3.60
N PHE A 27 -53.86 22.07 -4.63
CA PHE A 27 -53.41 22.41 -5.99
C PHE A 27 -54.20 23.58 -6.57
N SER A 28 -53.49 24.53 -7.19
CA SER A 28 -54.08 25.52 -8.11
C SER A 28 -53.32 25.50 -9.42
N THR A 29 -54.03 25.07 -10.45
CA THR A 29 -53.72 25.09 -11.88
C THR A 29 -53.58 26.53 -12.39
N LEU A 30 -52.54 26.79 -13.21
CA LEU A 30 -52.45 27.98 -14.06
C LEU A 30 -52.58 27.56 -15.54
N PRO A 31 -53.12 28.45 -16.41
CA PRO A 31 -53.71 28.05 -17.68
C PRO A 31 -52.70 27.98 -18.84
N THR A 32 -53.00 27.06 -19.74
CA THR A 32 -52.40 26.87 -21.07
C THR A 32 -52.88 27.94 -22.05
N THR A 33 -51.95 28.59 -22.74
CA THR A 33 -52.21 29.32 -23.99
C THR A 33 -51.34 28.77 -25.12
N PRO A 34 -51.90 28.57 -26.33
CA PRO A 34 -51.29 27.75 -27.37
C PRO A 34 -50.20 28.49 -28.14
N ARG A 35 -49.10 27.81 -28.42
CA ARG A 35 -48.03 28.32 -29.27
C ARG A 35 -48.19 27.68 -30.66
N THR A 36 -48.73 28.45 -31.60
CA THR A 36 -48.81 28.09 -33.02
C THR A 36 -47.41 27.99 -33.63
N ALA A 37 -47.16 26.87 -34.30
CA ALA A 37 -46.00 26.64 -35.14
C ALA A 37 -46.10 27.47 -36.43
N ALA A 38 -45.01 28.15 -36.79
CA ALA A 38 -44.78 28.64 -38.14
C ALA A 38 -43.36 28.24 -38.55
N THR A 39 -43.32 27.41 -39.59
CA THR A 39 -42.14 26.85 -40.24
C THR A 39 -41.47 27.92 -41.09
N GLN A 40 -40.19 28.22 -40.85
CA GLN A 40 -39.32 28.80 -41.87
C GLN A 40 -37.96 28.12 -41.85
N THR A 41 -37.72 27.37 -42.92
CA THR A 41 -36.42 26.83 -43.35
C THR A 41 -35.45 27.95 -43.69
N LEU A 42 -34.25 27.94 -43.10
CA LEU A 42 -33.11 28.68 -43.65
C LEU A 42 -31.83 27.86 -43.57
N ALA A 43 -31.19 27.80 -44.74
CA ALA A 43 -30.04 26.99 -45.10
C ALA A 43 -28.74 27.40 -44.39
N ALA A 44 -27.82 26.44 -44.38
CA ALA A 44 -26.49 26.52 -43.80
C ALA A 44 -25.66 27.71 -44.31
N SER A 45 -24.98 28.38 -43.37
CA SER A 45 -23.74 29.11 -43.64
C SER A 45 -22.79 28.90 -42.46
N ARG A 46 -21.69 28.18 -42.72
CA ARG A 46 -20.59 28.00 -41.77
C ARG A 46 -19.88 29.34 -41.60
N ARG A 47 -19.92 29.92 -40.40
CA ARG A 47 -18.97 30.96 -39.98
C ARG A 47 -17.68 30.29 -39.48
N PRO A 48 -16.49 30.72 -39.95
CA PRO A 48 -15.23 30.20 -39.43
C PRO A 48 -15.05 30.64 -37.97
N LEU A 49 -14.62 29.69 -37.13
CA LEU A 49 -14.28 29.92 -35.72
C LEU A 49 -13.18 31.00 -35.64
N SER A 50 -13.43 32.04 -34.85
CA SER A 50 -12.43 33.06 -34.54
C SER A 50 -11.26 32.40 -33.82
N LEU A 51 -10.04 32.60 -34.32
CA LEU A 51 -8.80 32.35 -33.59
C LEU A 51 -8.82 33.16 -32.28
N THR A 52 -9.19 32.52 -31.18
CA THR A 52 -8.98 33.07 -29.85
C THR A 52 -7.47 33.15 -29.61
N ALA A 53 -6.98 34.38 -29.45
CA ALA A 53 -5.63 34.68 -29.03
C ALA A 53 -5.23 33.82 -27.83
N ARG A 54 -4.06 33.16 -27.92
CA ARG A 54 -3.42 32.50 -26.78
C ARG A 54 -3.32 33.50 -25.63
N ARG A 55 -4.06 33.27 -24.55
CA ARG A 55 -3.75 33.88 -23.25
C ARG A 55 -2.40 33.32 -22.83
N HIS A 56 -1.35 34.13 -22.99
CA HIS A 56 -0.12 33.94 -22.24
C HIS A 56 -0.47 34.19 -20.78
N TYR A 57 -0.44 33.15 -19.95
CA TYR A 57 -0.32 33.33 -18.52
C TYR A 57 0.97 34.10 -18.29
N ALA A 58 0.87 35.24 -17.60
CA ALA A 58 2.04 35.97 -17.14
C ALA A 58 2.83 35.01 -16.23
N SER A 59 3.98 34.54 -16.72
CA SER A 59 4.96 33.82 -15.91
C SER A 59 5.37 34.76 -14.79
N ALA A 60 5.08 34.40 -13.56
CA ALA A 60 5.71 35.04 -12.43
C ALA A 60 7.23 34.81 -12.54
N THR A 61 7.97 35.91 -12.46
CA THR A 61 9.42 36.03 -12.17
C THR A 61 10.42 35.49 -13.21
N ASP A 62 11.11 36.42 -13.87
CA ASP A 62 12.26 36.27 -14.78
C ASP A 62 13.60 35.96 -14.06
N ASN A 63 13.55 35.49 -12.81
CA ASN A 63 14.73 35.00 -12.11
C ASN A 63 14.66 33.48 -12.06
N ALA A 64 15.74 32.81 -12.44
CA ALA A 64 15.92 31.40 -12.09
C ALA A 64 15.73 31.27 -10.56
N PRO A 65 15.05 30.22 -10.06
CA PRO A 65 14.99 29.94 -8.63
C PRO A 65 16.40 29.97 -8.07
N ASP A 66 16.57 30.51 -6.86
CA ASP A 66 17.88 30.49 -6.23
C ASP A 66 18.37 29.02 -6.17
N PRO A 67 19.65 28.72 -6.41
CA PRO A 67 20.24 27.40 -6.10
C PRO A 67 19.78 26.82 -4.76
N ASN A 68 19.59 27.70 -3.78
CA ASN A 68 19.09 27.38 -2.45
C ASN A 68 17.56 27.24 -2.37
N ASP A 69 16.76 27.75 -3.32
CA ASP A 69 15.32 27.50 -3.36
C ASP A 69 15.04 26.00 -3.50
N ASN A 70 15.84 25.25 -4.26
CA ASN A 70 15.64 23.80 -4.41
C ASN A 70 16.02 23.01 -3.14
N PHE A 71 16.85 23.60 -2.28
CA PHE A 71 17.24 23.06 -0.97
C PHE A 71 16.25 23.48 0.15
N LEU A 72 15.68 24.68 0.05
CA LEU A 72 14.74 25.26 1.01
C LEU A 72 13.27 24.97 0.66
N SER A 73 12.96 24.48 -0.54
CA SER A 73 11.60 24.14 -0.96
C SER A 73 11.36 22.62 -1.05
N GLY A 74 10.11 22.22 -0.83
CA GLY A 74 9.66 20.84 -0.98
C GLY A 74 10.08 19.89 0.14
N ASN A 75 10.25 18.61 -0.20
CA ASN A 75 10.55 17.53 0.75
C ASN A 75 11.83 17.78 1.56
N THR A 76 12.72 18.70 1.16
CA THR A 76 14.00 19.03 1.82
C THR A 76 13.82 19.89 3.08
N ALA A 77 12.81 20.76 3.11
CA ALA A 77 12.56 21.74 4.17
C ALA A 77 12.32 21.10 5.55
N ASN A 78 11.46 20.07 5.63
CA ASN A 78 11.12 19.36 6.88
C ASN A 78 12.34 18.85 7.66
N TYR A 79 13.47 18.66 6.98
CA TYR A 79 14.69 18.15 7.59
C TYR A 79 15.68 19.23 7.99
N ILE A 80 15.68 20.37 7.29
CA ILE A 80 16.40 21.53 7.78
C ILE A 80 15.80 21.92 9.12
N ASP A 81 14.47 21.90 9.20
CA ASP A 81 13.73 22.04 10.46
C ASP A 81 14.11 20.94 11.46
N GLU A 82 14.22 19.67 11.05
CA GLU A 82 14.68 18.58 11.92
C GLU A 82 16.08 18.84 12.49
N MET A 83 17.04 19.19 11.64
CA MET A 83 18.41 19.48 12.07
C MET A 83 18.45 20.72 12.97
N TYR A 84 17.64 21.75 12.69
CA TYR A 84 17.57 22.97 13.49
C TYR A 84 17.01 22.68 14.88
N MET A 85 15.93 21.90 14.97
CA MET A 85 15.32 21.50 16.23
C MET A 85 16.28 20.68 17.09
N GLN A 86 17.01 19.72 16.48
CA GLN A 86 18.02 18.96 17.22
C GLN A 86 19.18 19.83 17.69
N TRP A 87 19.65 20.75 16.84
CA TRP A 87 20.68 21.72 17.21
C TRP A 87 20.23 22.65 18.35
N LYS A 88 18.95 23.03 18.38
CA LYS A 88 18.36 23.83 19.46
C LYS A 88 18.30 23.10 20.80
N GLU A 89 18.04 21.80 20.79
CA GLU A 89 18.07 20.97 22.00
C GLU A 89 19.50 20.77 22.52
N ASP A 90 20.41 20.34 21.63
CA ASP A 90 21.84 20.21 21.92
C ASP A 90 22.63 20.53 20.64
N PRO A 91 23.43 21.61 20.61
CA PRO A 91 24.25 21.94 19.46
C PRO A 91 25.19 20.82 19.03
N LYS A 92 25.64 19.95 19.95
CA LYS A 92 26.52 18.82 19.63
C LYS A 92 25.80 17.61 19.04
N SER A 93 24.47 17.60 19.03
CA SER A 93 23.67 16.51 18.48
C SER A 93 23.77 16.42 16.96
N VAL A 94 24.00 17.55 16.29
CA VAL A 94 24.16 17.64 14.84
C VAL A 94 25.63 17.79 14.45
N HIS A 95 25.96 17.34 13.24
CA HIS A 95 27.31 17.45 12.69
C HIS A 95 27.77 18.93 12.62
N VAL A 96 29.09 19.16 12.70
CA VAL A 96 29.69 20.51 12.73
C VAL A 96 29.24 21.40 11.55
N SER A 97 28.94 20.80 10.39
CA SER A 97 28.33 21.51 9.25
C SER A 97 27.07 22.27 9.63
N TRP A 98 26.15 21.61 10.34
CA TRP A 98 24.87 22.17 10.75
C TRP A 98 25.03 23.18 11.88
N GLN A 99 25.99 22.95 12.79
CA GLN A 99 26.29 23.91 13.85
C GLN A 99 26.74 25.26 13.30
N VAL A 100 27.62 25.23 12.29
CA VAL A 100 28.08 26.45 11.61
C VAL A 100 26.93 27.10 10.84
N TYR A 101 26.12 26.30 10.13
CA TYR A 101 24.97 26.78 9.38
C TYR A 101 23.95 27.53 10.27
N PHE A 102 23.47 26.89 11.34
CA PHE A 102 22.45 27.48 12.20
C PHE A 102 22.99 28.66 13.00
N ARG A 103 24.25 28.62 13.44
CA ARG A 103 24.88 29.76 14.12
C ARG A 103 24.95 30.99 13.20
N ASN A 104 25.31 30.80 11.93
CA ASN A 104 25.38 31.89 10.96
C ASN A 104 23.98 32.40 10.56
N MET A 105 22.98 31.52 10.55
CA MET A 105 21.58 31.90 10.30
C MET A 105 21.00 32.74 11.45
N GLU A 106 21.32 32.40 12.71
CA GLU A 106 20.81 33.14 13.89
C GLU A 106 21.55 34.43 14.18
N SER A 107 22.84 34.52 13.83
CA SER A 107 23.61 35.74 14.09
C SER A 107 23.18 36.90 13.18
N GLY A 108 22.51 36.62 12.05
CA GLY A 108 22.02 37.64 11.12
C GLY A 108 23.14 38.36 10.35
N ASP A 109 24.39 37.94 10.51
CA ASP A 109 25.58 38.57 9.92
C ASP A 109 25.75 38.26 8.41
N MET A 110 24.96 37.33 7.87
CA MET A 110 24.96 36.99 6.44
C MET A 110 23.53 36.78 5.89
N PRO A 111 23.28 37.13 4.62
CA PRO A 111 22.05 36.74 3.93
C PRO A 111 21.85 35.23 3.96
N ILE A 112 20.60 34.75 4.12
CA ILE A 112 20.26 33.30 4.13
C ILE A 112 20.80 32.58 2.88
N SER A 113 20.85 33.28 1.73
CA SER A 113 21.43 32.78 0.47
C SER A 113 22.95 32.57 0.48
N GLN A 114 23.66 33.12 1.47
CA GLN A 114 25.11 32.93 1.68
C GLN A 114 25.43 32.11 2.94
N ALA A 115 24.45 31.88 3.81
CA ALA A 115 24.60 31.03 5.00
C ALA A 115 24.89 29.57 4.65
N PHE A 116 24.52 29.13 3.43
CA PHE A 116 24.84 27.84 2.86
C PHE A 116 25.20 27.99 1.38
N THR A 117 26.42 27.59 1.00
CA THR A 117 26.74 27.23 -0.38
C THR A 117 26.77 25.70 -0.44
N PRO A 118 25.79 25.03 -1.08
CA PRO A 118 25.91 23.60 -1.32
C PRO A 118 27.24 23.35 -2.06
N PRO A 119 27.92 22.20 -1.82
CA PRO A 119 29.10 21.85 -2.59
C PRO A 119 28.80 22.07 -4.09
N PRO A 120 29.74 22.65 -4.88
CA PRO A 120 29.50 23.14 -6.25
C PRO A 120 28.93 22.11 -7.25
N SER A 121 28.76 20.87 -6.82
CA SER A 121 28.15 19.72 -7.51
C SER A 121 26.63 19.75 -7.61
N LEU A 122 25.94 20.28 -6.60
CA LEU A 122 24.53 19.96 -6.34
C LEU A 122 23.53 20.92 -7.00
N VAL A 123 24.03 22.01 -7.61
CA VAL A 123 23.20 22.94 -8.39
C VAL A 123 23.92 23.28 -9.70
N PRO A 124 23.32 23.08 -10.89
CA PRO A 124 23.87 23.60 -12.12
C PRO A 124 23.74 25.14 -12.09
N GLY A 125 24.85 25.83 -11.79
CA GLY A 125 24.92 27.28 -11.94
C GLY A 125 24.81 27.66 -13.41
N ALA A 126 23.82 28.49 -13.75
CA ALA A 126 23.67 29.12 -15.06
C ALA A 126 24.70 30.24 -15.25
N THR A 127 25.99 29.88 -15.33
CA THR A 127 27.10 30.61 -15.97
C THR A 127 28.37 29.84 -15.63
N GLY A 128 29.04 29.27 -16.65
CA GLY A 128 30.27 28.49 -16.52
C GLY A 128 31.49 29.30 -16.07
N GLY A 129 31.48 29.78 -14.83
CA GLY A 129 32.63 30.36 -14.15
C GLY A 129 32.84 29.66 -12.82
N VAL A 130 33.97 28.96 -12.68
CA VAL A 130 34.38 28.27 -11.46
C VAL A 130 34.80 29.31 -10.41
N PRO A 131 34.15 29.43 -9.23
CA PRO A 131 34.78 30.09 -8.11
C PRO A 131 35.80 29.11 -7.51
N ARG A 132 37.08 29.48 -7.53
CA ARG A 132 38.11 28.79 -6.74
C ARG A 132 37.71 28.89 -5.27
N LEU A 133 37.35 27.76 -4.65
CA LEU A 133 37.45 27.60 -3.20
C LEU A 133 38.87 28.00 -2.80
N ALA A 134 38.97 28.98 -1.91
CA ALA A 134 40.24 29.29 -1.26
C ALA A 134 40.76 27.99 -0.65
N ALA A 135 41.91 27.54 -1.12
CA ALA A 135 42.62 26.40 -0.56
C ALA A 135 42.94 26.73 0.91
N GLY A 136 42.25 26.07 1.84
CA GLY A 136 42.49 26.25 3.26
C GLY A 136 41.71 25.25 4.10
N SER A 137 42.41 24.23 4.59
CA SER A 137 42.00 23.14 5.50
C SER A 137 41.37 21.89 4.87
N ALA A 138 41.89 20.72 5.26
CA ALA A 138 41.32 19.41 4.95
C ALA A 138 39.93 19.20 5.59
N GLU A 139 39.64 19.93 6.68
CA GLU A 139 38.35 19.92 7.39
C GLU A 139 37.19 20.39 6.51
N GLY A 140 37.39 21.38 5.63
CA GLY A 140 36.33 21.87 4.73
C GLY A 140 35.83 20.81 3.73
N THR A 141 36.71 19.91 3.28
CA THR A 141 36.36 18.83 2.34
C THR A 141 35.63 17.69 3.05
N GLU A 142 36.04 17.34 4.27
CA GLU A 142 35.39 16.30 5.09
C GLU A 142 33.96 16.71 5.47
N VAL A 143 33.76 17.97 5.86
CA VAL A 143 32.45 18.54 6.19
C VAL A 143 31.52 18.56 4.96
N ALA A 144 32.04 18.95 3.79
CA ALA A 144 31.29 18.93 2.55
C ALA A 144 30.89 17.51 2.13
N ASN A 145 31.78 16.53 2.30
CA ASN A 145 31.49 15.13 1.98
C ASN A 145 30.45 14.53 2.93
N HIS A 146 30.49 14.84 4.23
CA HIS A 146 29.46 14.40 5.17
C HIS A 146 28.06 14.86 4.75
N LEU A 147 27.90 16.12 4.35
CA LEU A 147 26.63 16.66 3.85
C LEU A 147 26.17 15.96 2.56
N LYS A 148 27.08 15.60 1.67
CA LYS A 148 26.75 14.83 0.45
C LYS A 148 26.22 13.44 0.79
N VAL A 149 26.87 12.73 1.72
CA VAL A 149 26.39 11.42 2.19
C VAL A 149 25.01 11.54 2.84
N GLN A 150 24.81 12.57 3.64
CA GLN A 150 23.54 12.89 4.27
C GLN A 150 22.41 13.10 3.23
N LEU A 151 22.69 13.86 2.15
CA LEU A 151 21.76 14.05 1.04
C LEU A 151 21.50 12.75 0.25
N LEU A 152 22.54 11.92 0.06
CA LEU A 152 22.40 10.61 -0.59
C LEU A 152 21.47 9.69 0.20
N VAL A 153 21.64 9.56 1.52
CA VAL A 153 20.74 8.76 2.38
C VAL A 153 19.30 9.24 2.24
N ARG A 154 19.10 10.55 2.24
CA ARG A 154 17.77 11.13 2.05
C ARG A 154 17.19 10.87 0.67
N ALA A 155 18.00 10.89 -0.38
CA ALA A 155 17.57 10.52 -1.71
C ALA A 155 17.07 9.07 -1.74
N TYR A 156 17.73 8.14 -1.03
CA TYR A 156 17.24 6.77 -0.87
C TYR A 156 15.90 6.71 -0.12
N GLN A 157 15.74 7.44 0.99
CA GLN A 157 14.47 7.52 1.72
C GLN A 157 13.32 8.02 0.83
N ALA A 158 13.58 9.02 -0.01
CA ALA A 158 12.56 9.67 -0.84
C ALA A 158 12.31 8.98 -2.18
N ARG A 159 13.32 8.30 -2.76
CA ARG A 159 13.29 7.81 -4.14
C ARG A 159 13.73 6.37 -4.31
N GLY A 160 14.21 5.70 -3.26
CA GLY A 160 14.71 4.31 -3.32
C GLY A 160 13.65 3.32 -3.82
N HIS A 161 12.38 3.57 -3.51
CA HIS A 161 11.24 2.80 -4.03
C HIS A 161 11.18 2.71 -5.58
N ASN A 162 11.75 3.69 -6.30
CA ASN A 162 11.86 3.64 -7.77
C ASN A 162 12.92 2.64 -8.25
N LYS A 163 13.98 2.42 -7.47
CA LYS A 163 15.04 1.45 -7.73
C LYS A 163 14.72 0.07 -7.15
N ALA A 164 13.71 -0.05 -6.29
CA ALA A 164 13.36 -1.29 -5.61
C ALA A 164 13.02 -2.45 -6.57
N ASN A 165 13.45 -3.65 -6.18
CA ASN A 165 13.22 -4.90 -6.91
C ASN A 165 11.82 -5.47 -6.62
N ILE A 166 10.79 -4.70 -6.97
CA ILE A 166 9.40 -5.04 -6.68
C ILE A 166 8.67 -5.75 -7.80
N ASP A 167 9.17 -5.71 -9.04
CA ASP A 167 8.51 -6.34 -10.19
C ASP A 167 9.02 -7.76 -10.44
N PRO A 168 8.21 -8.82 -10.19
CA PRO A 168 8.64 -10.21 -10.39
C PRO A 168 8.95 -10.54 -11.86
N LEU A 169 8.37 -9.82 -12.82
CA LEU A 169 8.61 -10.05 -14.25
C LEU A 169 9.76 -9.20 -14.81
N GLY A 170 10.29 -8.25 -14.03
CA GLY A 170 11.35 -7.33 -14.46
C GLY A 170 10.98 -6.43 -15.65
N ILE A 171 9.70 -6.33 -16.01
CA ILE A 171 9.23 -5.55 -17.17
C ILE A 171 9.28 -4.04 -16.94
N ARG A 172 9.16 -3.61 -15.67
CA ARG A 172 9.19 -2.21 -15.27
C ARG A 172 10.54 -1.56 -15.52
N ASN A 173 11.63 -2.30 -15.31
CA ASN A 173 12.99 -1.76 -15.33
C ASN A 173 13.61 -1.67 -16.74
N GLU A 174 13.02 -2.32 -17.73
CA GLU A 174 13.57 -2.38 -19.09
C GLU A 174 13.00 -1.33 -20.05
N GLN A 175 11.74 -0.91 -19.87
CA GLN A 175 11.12 0.00 -20.83
C GLN A 175 11.60 1.44 -20.60
N LYS A 176 12.05 2.10 -21.67
CA LYS A 176 12.31 3.54 -21.68
C LYS A 176 10.97 4.28 -21.61
N GLY A 177 10.71 4.97 -20.50
CA GLY A 177 9.52 5.81 -20.34
C GLY A 177 8.72 5.55 -19.07
N PHE A 178 7.43 5.88 -19.12
CA PHE A 178 6.48 5.97 -18.01
C PHE A 178 6.65 4.86 -16.95
N GLY A 179 7.01 5.26 -15.72
CA GLY A 179 7.17 4.36 -14.56
C GLY A 179 8.61 3.88 -14.27
N ASN A 180 9.54 3.99 -15.22
CA ASN A 180 10.96 3.64 -15.01
C ASN A 180 11.80 4.89 -14.74
N ILE A 181 11.62 5.45 -13.55
CA ILE A 181 12.38 6.62 -13.10
C ILE A 181 13.69 6.10 -12.50
N LYS A 182 14.82 6.45 -13.11
CA LYS A 182 16.15 6.28 -12.52
C LYS A 182 16.57 7.62 -11.94
N PRO A 183 16.37 7.86 -10.63
CA PRO A 183 16.70 9.13 -10.02
C PRO A 183 18.21 9.31 -10.05
N LYS A 184 18.69 10.43 -10.61
CA LYS A 184 20.12 10.73 -10.68
C LYS A 184 20.71 10.91 -9.28
N GLU A 185 19.87 11.31 -8.34
CA GLU A 185 20.16 11.52 -6.93
C GLU A 185 20.52 10.22 -6.18
N LEU A 186 20.35 9.05 -6.81
CA LEU A 186 20.79 7.75 -6.29
C LEU A 186 22.13 7.29 -6.87
N THR A 187 22.79 8.09 -7.72
CA THR A 187 24.09 7.73 -8.30
C THR A 187 25.23 8.50 -7.64
N LEU A 188 26.41 7.87 -7.56
CA LEU A 188 27.59 8.44 -6.93
C LEU A 188 28.06 9.72 -7.64
N GLU A 189 27.96 9.71 -8.97
CA GLU A 189 28.43 10.79 -9.84
C GLU A 189 27.67 12.09 -9.59
N HIS A 190 26.40 11.99 -9.19
CA HIS A 190 25.58 13.16 -8.83
C HIS A 190 26.19 13.96 -7.66
N TYR A 191 26.84 13.27 -6.72
CA TYR A 191 27.53 13.88 -5.58
C TYR A 191 29.04 14.04 -5.81
N GLN A 192 29.54 13.70 -7.00
CA GLN A 192 30.97 13.66 -7.35
C GLN A 192 31.78 12.70 -6.49
N PHE A 193 31.17 11.62 -6.01
CA PHE A 193 31.92 10.52 -5.42
C PHE A 193 32.49 9.62 -6.51
N THR A 194 33.65 9.03 -6.22
CA THR A 194 34.37 8.07 -7.05
C THR A 194 34.56 6.77 -6.27
N GLU A 195 35.01 5.72 -6.95
CA GLU A 195 35.35 4.43 -6.30
C GLU A 195 36.32 4.57 -5.12
N LYS A 196 37.19 5.58 -5.14
CA LYS A 196 38.15 5.84 -4.05
C LYS A 196 37.49 6.33 -2.77
N ASP A 197 36.33 6.96 -2.89
CA ASP A 197 35.61 7.54 -1.75
C ASP A 197 34.78 6.50 -1.00
N LEU A 198 34.52 5.32 -1.62
CA LEU A 198 33.67 4.27 -1.06
C LEU A 198 34.16 3.72 0.28
N ASP A 199 35.48 3.70 0.49
CA ASP A 199 36.09 3.17 1.70
C ASP A 199 36.34 4.27 2.76
N THR A 200 35.84 5.49 2.53
CA THR A 200 35.90 6.59 3.50
C THR A 200 34.85 6.40 4.59
N GLU A 201 35.25 6.52 5.85
CA GLU A 201 34.35 6.41 7.01
C GLU A 201 33.61 7.71 7.30
N TYR A 202 32.32 7.59 7.59
CA TYR A 202 31.47 8.68 8.04
C TYR A 202 30.85 8.33 9.40
N SER A 203 30.81 9.33 10.28
CA SER A 203 30.13 9.19 11.57
C SER A 203 28.61 9.15 11.37
N LEU A 204 27.95 8.17 11.98
CA LEU A 204 26.49 8.08 11.97
C LEU A 204 25.89 9.15 12.89
N GLY A 205 24.70 9.61 12.54
CA GLY A 205 24.05 10.70 13.26
C GLY A 205 22.64 10.96 12.76
N PRO A 206 21.99 12.04 13.24
CA PRO A 206 20.60 12.37 12.92
C PRO A 206 20.25 12.33 11.43
N GLY A 207 21.22 12.67 10.57
CA GLY A 207 21.06 12.68 9.13
C GLY A 207 21.56 11.45 8.38
N ILE A 208 22.30 10.55 9.03
CA ILE A 208 22.93 9.38 8.40
C ILE A 208 22.65 8.16 9.27
N LEU A 209 21.62 7.40 8.89
CA LEU A 209 21.21 6.12 9.49
C LEU A 209 21.34 6.10 11.04
N PRO A 210 20.69 7.03 11.76
CA PRO A 210 20.86 7.21 13.20
C PRO A 210 20.53 5.96 14.02
N ARG A 211 19.77 5.02 13.46
CA ARG A 211 19.33 3.80 14.15
C ARG A 211 20.42 2.71 14.19
N PHE A 212 21.31 2.66 13.21
CA PHE A 212 22.50 1.81 13.25
C PHE A 212 23.46 2.23 14.37
N LYS A 213 23.49 3.53 14.69
CA LYS A 213 24.24 4.05 15.83
C LYS A 213 23.73 3.50 17.17
N ARG A 214 22.40 3.42 17.33
CA ARG A 214 21.78 2.86 18.53
C ARG A 214 22.11 1.37 18.73
N GLU A 215 22.42 0.65 17.65
CA GLU A 215 22.86 -0.74 17.68
C GLU A 215 24.39 -0.91 17.83
N GLY A 216 25.12 0.18 18.14
CA GLY A 216 26.54 0.14 18.48
C GLY A 216 27.51 0.42 17.32
N ARG A 217 27.02 0.78 16.13
CA ARG A 217 27.86 1.23 15.01
C ARG A 217 28.00 2.76 15.00
N GLU A 218 29.11 3.30 15.50
CA GLU A 218 29.34 4.75 15.49
C GLU A 218 29.71 5.32 14.11
N LYS A 219 30.38 4.52 13.28
CA LYS A 219 30.83 4.89 11.93
C LYS A 219 30.53 3.79 10.93
N MET A 220 30.36 4.18 9.67
CA MET A 220 30.25 3.28 8.52
C MET A 220 30.98 3.87 7.33
N THR A 221 31.56 3.02 6.49
CA THR A 221 32.09 3.45 5.19
C THR A 221 30.96 3.89 4.26
N LEU A 222 31.27 4.74 3.27
CA LEU A 222 30.28 5.12 2.23
C LEU A 222 29.68 3.88 1.55
N ARG A 223 30.50 2.86 1.27
CA ARG A 223 30.06 1.56 0.74
C ARG A 223 28.99 0.93 1.63
N GLU A 224 29.27 0.79 2.92
CA GLU A 224 28.32 0.19 3.85
C GLU A 224 27.03 1.01 4.02
N ILE A 225 27.11 2.34 3.95
CA ILE A 225 25.94 3.22 4.01
C ILE A 225 25.06 3.00 2.78
N ILE A 226 25.66 2.94 1.59
CA ILE A 226 24.96 2.66 0.34
C ILE A 226 24.34 1.27 0.39
N ASP A 227 25.09 0.24 0.77
CA ASP A 227 24.60 -1.13 0.87
C ASP A 227 23.42 -1.24 1.85
N ALA A 228 23.48 -0.54 2.98
CA ALA A 228 22.37 -0.46 3.91
C ALA A 228 21.14 0.22 3.28
N CYS A 229 21.31 1.36 2.62
CA CYS A 229 20.22 2.06 1.94
C CYS A 229 19.61 1.23 0.80
N GLU A 230 20.43 0.54 0.00
CA GLU A 230 19.95 -0.36 -1.06
C GLU A 230 19.17 -1.53 -0.49
N ARG A 231 19.64 -2.14 0.61
CA ARG A 231 18.92 -3.22 1.27
C ARG A 231 17.58 -2.77 1.85
N ILE A 232 17.52 -1.57 2.45
CA ILE A 232 16.32 -1.05 3.12
C ILE A 232 15.29 -0.53 2.11
N TYR A 233 15.73 0.28 1.13
CA TYR A 233 14.82 1.03 0.26
C TYR A 233 14.71 0.48 -1.16
N CYS A 234 15.63 -0.39 -1.57
CA CYS A 234 15.71 -0.91 -2.94
C CYS A 234 15.62 -2.46 -3.03
N GLY A 235 15.25 -3.14 -1.93
CA GLY A 235 15.15 -4.59 -1.86
C GLY A 235 13.89 -5.15 -2.53
N SER A 236 13.39 -6.28 -2.00
CA SER A 236 12.12 -6.89 -2.45
C SER A 236 10.88 -6.06 -2.12
N TYR A 237 11.04 -4.96 -1.39
CA TYR A 237 9.99 -3.98 -1.16
C TYR A 237 10.58 -2.57 -1.24
N GLY A 238 9.74 -1.59 -1.55
CA GLY A 238 10.02 -0.16 -1.52
C GLY A 238 8.90 0.56 -0.81
N ILE A 239 9.20 1.71 -0.20
CA ILE A 239 8.23 2.46 0.60
C ILE A 239 8.16 3.93 0.16
N GLU A 240 6.94 4.46 0.09
CA GLU A 240 6.68 5.89 -0.06
C GLU A 240 6.05 6.41 1.23
N PHE A 241 6.76 7.30 1.92
CA PHE A 241 6.30 7.93 3.16
C PHE A 241 6.72 9.38 3.33
N ILE A 242 7.68 9.88 2.53
CA ILE A 242 8.18 11.26 2.64
C ILE A 242 7.11 12.30 2.25
N HIS A 243 6.05 11.92 1.54
CA HIS A 243 4.91 12.81 1.27
C HIS A 243 4.04 13.07 2.51
N ILE A 244 4.19 12.28 3.56
CA ILE A 244 3.44 12.45 4.81
C ILE A 244 4.01 13.68 5.54
N PRO A 245 3.20 14.71 5.81
CA PRO A 245 3.69 15.95 6.43
C PRO A 245 4.07 15.77 7.91
N ASP A 246 3.51 14.75 8.56
CA ASP A 246 3.72 14.43 9.96
C ASP A 246 5.07 13.75 10.18
N ARG A 247 5.95 14.43 10.93
CA ARG A 247 7.29 13.96 11.23
C ARG A 247 7.29 12.72 12.12
N GLU A 248 6.46 12.67 13.16
CA GLU A 248 6.45 11.55 14.12
C GLU A 248 6.12 10.25 13.41
N LYS A 249 5.18 10.30 12.45
CA LYS A 249 4.85 9.17 11.58
C LYS A 249 6.01 8.72 10.69
N CYS A 250 6.73 9.68 10.09
CA CYS A 250 7.89 9.35 9.26
C CYS A 250 9.03 8.76 10.11
N ASP A 251 9.25 9.28 11.32
CA ASP A 251 10.23 8.76 12.27
C ASP A 251 9.86 7.35 12.76
N TRP A 252 8.58 7.09 13.01
CA TRP A 252 8.06 5.78 13.42
C TRP A 252 8.33 4.69 12.37
N LEU A 253 8.20 5.04 11.08
CA LEU A 253 8.53 4.15 9.96
C LEU A 253 10.05 3.90 9.88
N ARG A 254 10.86 4.96 9.95
CA ARG A 254 12.33 4.85 9.95
C ARG A 254 12.82 3.96 11.09
N GLU A 255 12.23 4.06 12.28
CA GLU A 255 12.58 3.24 13.45
C GLU A 255 12.42 1.74 13.24
N ARG A 256 11.50 1.33 12.39
CA ARG A 256 11.22 -0.08 12.11
C ARG A 256 11.92 -0.60 10.86
N LEU A 257 12.22 0.30 9.91
CA LEU A 257 12.78 -0.05 8.60
C LEU A 257 14.30 0.12 8.54
N GLU A 258 14.84 1.17 9.16
CA GLU A 258 16.28 1.51 9.11
C GLU A 258 17.10 0.74 10.14
N VAL A 259 16.81 -0.56 10.28
CA VAL A 259 17.55 -1.49 11.13
C VAL A 259 18.34 -2.49 10.27
N PRO A 260 19.40 -3.14 10.81
CA PRO A 260 20.22 -4.08 10.05
C PRO A 260 19.44 -5.27 9.46
N GLN A 261 18.42 -5.76 10.18
CA GLN A 261 17.53 -6.83 9.70
C GLN A 261 16.08 -6.52 10.09
N PRO A 262 15.29 -5.89 9.19
CA PRO A 262 13.91 -5.48 9.49
C PRO A 262 12.98 -6.65 9.81
N PHE A 263 13.27 -7.83 9.26
CA PHE A 263 12.59 -9.07 9.60
C PHE A 263 13.54 -10.26 9.55
N LYS A 264 13.33 -11.20 10.47
CA LYS A 264 14.01 -12.49 10.50
C LYS A 264 13.06 -13.51 11.10
N TYR A 265 12.62 -14.46 10.28
CA TYR A 265 11.70 -15.50 10.70
C TYR A 265 12.44 -16.70 11.28
N SER A 266 11.91 -17.23 12.38
CA SER A 266 12.26 -18.54 12.93
C SER A 266 11.85 -19.67 11.98
N ILE A 267 12.37 -20.88 12.22
CA ILE A 267 12.01 -22.07 11.41
C ILE A 267 10.51 -22.35 11.49
N ASP A 268 9.88 -22.17 12.65
CA ASP A 268 8.45 -22.39 12.82
C ASP A 268 7.58 -21.33 12.12
N GLU A 269 8.05 -20.09 12.07
CA GLU A 269 7.40 -19.05 11.26
C GLU A 269 7.54 -19.33 9.77
N LYS A 270 8.74 -19.72 9.30
CA LYS A 270 8.96 -20.16 7.92
C LYS A 270 8.07 -21.37 7.57
N ARG A 271 7.93 -22.35 8.47
CA ARG A 271 7.02 -23.50 8.29
C ARG A 271 5.58 -23.04 8.07
N ARG A 272 5.13 -22.07 8.85
CA ARG A 272 3.78 -21.51 8.78
C ARG A 272 3.55 -20.68 7.52
N ILE A 273 4.55 -19.91 7.09
CA ILE A 273 4.50 -19.17 5.83
C ILE A 273 4.40 -20.16 4.66
N LEU A 274 5.23 -21.21 4.67
CA LEU A 274 5.21 -22.27 3.67
C LEU A 274 3.86 -22.99 3.64
N ASP A 275 3.33 -23.43 4.79
CA ASP A 275 2.01 -24.07 4.91
C ASP A 275 0.91 -23.22 4.25
N ARG A 276 0.84 -21.93 4.60
CA ARG A 276 -0.14 -20.99 4.02
C ARG A 276 0.00 -20.87 2.51
N LEU A 277 1.23 -20.87 2.00
CA LEU A 277 1.50 -20.77 0.56
C LEU A 277 1.18 -22.07 -0.18
N ILE A 278 1.44 -23.24 0.43
CA ILE A 278 1.05 -24.56 -0.10
C ILE A 278 -0.47 -24.63 -0.23
N TRP A 279 -1.21 -24.32 0.84
CA TRP A 279 -2.67 -24.27 0.80
C TRP A 279 -3.20 -23.35 -0.30
N SER A 280 -2.64 -22.14 -0.41
CA SER A 280 -3.02 -21.18 -1.46
C SER A 280 -2.76 -21.72 -2.86
N SER A 281 -1.58 -22.31 -3.12
CA SER A 281 -1.19 -22.77 -4.46
C SER A 281 -1.87 -24.09 -4.85
N SER A 282 -2.03 -25.01 -3.89
CA SER A 282 -2.73 -26.27 -4.08
C SER A 282 -4.20 -26.05 -4.37
N PHE A 283 -4.86 -25.08 -3.72
CA PHE A 283 -6.25 -24.74 -4.00
C PHE A 283 -6.48 -24.30 -5.45
N GLU A 284 -5.64 -23.40 -5.99
CA GLU A 284 -5.73 -22.99 -7.40
C GLU A 284 -5.49 -24.16 -8.37
N SER A 285 -4.45 -24.95 -8.11
CA SER A 285 -4.11 -26.12 -8.93
C SER A 285 -5.22 -27.17 -8.90
N PHE A 286 -5.87 -27.34 -7.75
CA PHE A 286 -6.99 -28.25 -7.57
C PHE A 286 -8.21 -27.80 -8.38
N LEU A 287 -8.60 -26.52 -8.26
CA LEU A 287 -9.70 -25.96 -9.06
C LEU A 287 -9.40 -26.05 -10.55
N SER A 288 -8.16 -25.78 -10.98
CA SER A 288 -7.75 -25.94 -12.37
C SER A 288 -7.86 -27.36 -12.90
N THR A 289 -7.72 -28.35 -12.01
CA THR A 289 -7.74 -29.77 -12.38
C THR A 289 -9.16 -30.31 -12.43
N LYS A 290 -9.99 -29.96 -11.43
CA LYS A 290 -11.37 -30.45 -11.31
C LYS A 290 -12.36 -29.66 -12.16
N TYR A 291 -12.11 -28.38 -12.38
CA TYR A 291 -13.02 -27.46 -13.07
C TYR A 291 -12.29 -26.64 -14.15
N PRO A 292 -11.69 -27.28 -15.17
CA PRO A 292 -10.85 -26.60 -16.16
C PRO A 292 -11.60 -25.59 -17.04
N ASN A 293 -12.91 -25.79 -17.24
CA ASN A 293 -13.75 -24.95 -18.10
C ASN A 293 -14.48 -23.84 -17.34
N ASP A 294 -14.40 -23.84 -16.00
CA ASP A 294 -15.03 -22.83 -15.17
C ASP A 294 -14.15 -21.62 -15.04
N LYS A 295 -14.73 -20.45 -15.30
CA LYS A 295 -14.11 -19.17 -14.95
C LYS A 295 -13.97 -19.12 -13.45
N ARG A 296 -12.75 -18.91 -12.96
CA ARG A 296 -12.40 -18.83 -11.54
C ARG A 296 -11.71 -17.57 -11.05
N PHE A 297 -11.20 -16.76 -11.96
CA PHE A 297 -10.45 -15.56 -11.60
C PHE A 297 -9.38 -15.88 -10.54
N GLY A 298 -8.66 -16.98 -10.78
CA GLY A 298 -7.75 -17.58 -9.82
C GLY A 298 -6.61 -16.67 -9.39
N LEU A 299 -5.98 -16.98 -8.26
CA LEU A 299 -4.91 -16.18 -7.67
C LEU A 299 -3.53 -16.49 -8.27
N GLU A 300 -3.41 -17.34 -9.30
CA GLU A 300 -2.10 -17.78 -9.81
C GLU A 300 -1.23 -16.59 -10.30
N GLY A 301 -0.04 -16.47 -9.71
CA GLY A 301 0.88 -15.33 -9.85
C GLY A 301 0.78 -14.29 -8.72
N CYS A 302 0.00 -14.55 -7.67
CA CYS A 302 -0.14 -13.74 -6.45
C CYS A 302 -0.59 -14.57 -5.23
N GLU A 303 -0.26 -15.87 -5.20
CA GLU A 303 -0.61 -16.78 -4.10
C GLU A 303 -0.08 -16.30 -2.73
N THR A 304 0.95 -15.45 -2.72
CA THR A 304 1.49 -14.83 -1.49
C THR A 304 0.53 -13.85 -0.80
N LEU A 305 -0.55 -13.43 -1.45
CA LEU A 305 -1.64 -12.68 -0.81
C LEU A 305 -2.18 -13.41 0.42
N VAL A 306 -2.35 -14.73 0.37
CA VAL A 306 -2.92 -15.52 1.46
C VAL A 306 -2.02 -15.54 2.71
N PRO A 307 -0.72 -15.89 2.62
CA PRO A 307 0.23 -15.70 3.71
C PRO A 307 0.22 -14.29 4.29
N GLY A 308 0.28 -13.26 3.44
CA GLY A 308 0.27 -11.85 3.83
C GLY A 308 -0.98 -11.44 4.60
N MET A 309 -2.18 -11.73 4.06
CA MET A 309 -3.46 -11.47 4.73
C MET A 309 -3.55 -12.16 6.09
N LYS A 310 -3.09 -13.41 6.20
CA LYS A 310 -3.13 -14.14 7.47
C LYS A 310 -2.16 -13.54 8.48
N ALA A 311 -0.98 -13.07 8.07
CA ALA A 311 -0.04 -12.37 8.95
C ALA A 311 -0.60 -11.02 9.44
N LEU A 312 -1.24 -10.25 8.55
CA LEU A 312 -1.93 -9.01 8.89
C LEU A 312 -3.04 -9.26 9.93
N ILE A 313 -3.90 -10.26 9.70
CA ILE A 313 -4.99 -10.60 10.61
C ILE A 313 -4.43 -11.02 11.97
N ASP A 314 -3.46 -11.93 11.98
CA ASP A 314 -2.86 -12.41 13.23
C ASP A 314 -2.26 -11.23 14.03
N ARG A 315 -1.53 -10.33 13.37
CA ARG A 315 -0.95 -9.13 13.99
C ARG A 315 -2.02 -8.16 14.49
N SER A 316 -3.10 -7.96 13.75
CA SER A 316 -4.23 -7.10 14.15
C SER A 316 -4.92 -7.62 15.42
N VAL A 317 -5.07 -8.94 15.53
CA VAL A 317 -5.66 -9.61 16.70
C VAL A 317 -4.74 -9.50 17.92
N ASP A 318 -3.43 -9.44 17.72
CA ASP A 318 -2.49 -9.18 18.81
C ASP A 318 -2.72 -7.80 19.45
N TYR A 319 -3.09 -6.78 18.66
CA TYR A 319 -3.55 -5.46 19.14
C TYR A 319 -4.99 -5.45 19.68
N GLY A 320 -5.70 -6.58 19.68
CA GLY A 320 -7.02 -6.71 20.26
C GLY A 320 -8.19 -6.48 19.30
N VAL A 321 -7.94 -6.47 17.99
CA VAL A 321 -9.02 -6.49 16.98
C VAL A 321 -9.84 -7.78 17.13
N LYS A 322 -11.16 -7.63 17.21
CA LYS A 322 -12.12 -8.73 17.37
C LYS A 322 -12.89 -9.04 16.08
N ASP A 323 -13.07 -8.03 15.23
CA ASP A 323 -13.89 -8.10 14.03
C ASP A 323 -13.11 -7.49 12.86
N ILE A 324 -13.06 -8.21 11.74
CA ILE A 324 -12.46 -7.75 10.49
C ILE A 324 -13.48 -7.92 9.37
N VAL A 325 -13.77 -6.80 8.70
CA VAL A 325 -14.64 -6.76 7.53
C VAL A 325 -13.77 -6.59 6.29
N ILE A 326 -13.96 -7.47 5.30
CA ILE A 326 -13.16 -7.51 4.08
C ILE A 326 -14.08 -7.20 2.90
N GLY A 327 -13.79 -6.11 2.19
CA GLY A 327 -14.28 -5.84 0.85
C GLY A 327 -13.28 -6.34 -0.19
N MET A 328 -13.71 -7.21 -1.11
CA MET A 328 -12.79 -7.82 -2.09
C MET A 328 -13.45 -7.99 -3.46
N PRO A 329 -12.74 -7.76 -4.58
CA PRO A 329 -13.22 -8.13 -5.92
C PRO A 329 -13.12 -9.65 -6.18
N HIS A 330 -13.21 -10.07 -7.44
CA HIS A 330 -13.20 -11.49 -7.84
C HIS A 330 -11.82 -12.17 -7.74
N ARG A 331 -10.71 -11.44 -7.93
CA ARG A 331 -9.37 -12.03 -8.13
C ARG A 331 -8.89 -12.77 -6.87
N GLY A 332 -8.84 -14.10 -6.95
CA GLY A 332 -8.45 -14.96 -5.82
C GLY A 332 -9.46 -15.03 -4.68
N ARG A 333 -10.70 -14.56 -4.88
CA ARG A 333 -11.72 -14.51 -3.81
C ARG A 333 -12.05 -15.89 -3.24
N LEU A 334 -12.16 -16.91 -4.09
CA LEU A 334 -12.39 -18.30 -3.63
C LEU A 334 -11.23 -18.80 -2.77
N ASN A 335 -10.01 -18.42 -3.10
CA ASN A 335 -8.82 -18.75 -2.33
C ASN A 335 -8.86 -18.09 -0.95
N VAL A 336 -9.23 -16.81 -0.88
CA VAL A 336 -9.40 -16.09 0.39
C VAL A 336 -10.55 -16.69 1.21
N LEU A 337 -11.67 -17.05 0.60
CA LEU A 337 -12.79 -17.72 1.27
C LEU A 337 -12.34 -19.04 1.91
N SER A 338 -11.63 -19.89 1.16
CA SER A 338 -11.11 -21.18 1.63
C SER A 338 -10.04 -21.00 2.72
N ASN A 339 -8.99 -20.24 2.43
CA ASN A 339 -7.75 -20.28 3.20
C ASN A 339 -7.63 -19.20 4.28
N VAL A 340 -8.38 -18.09 4.16
CA VAL A 340 -8.35 -16.97 5.12
C VAL A 340 -9.63 -16.97 5.97
N VAL A 341 -10.80 -16.92 5.34
CA VAL A 341 -12.10 -16.88 6.05
C VAL A 341 -12.49 -18.26 6.59
N ARG A 342 -12.00 -19.34 5.97
CA ARG A 342 -12.33 -20.74 6.30
C ARG A 342 -13.78 -21.12 6.02
N LYS A 343 -14.35 -20.61 4.91
CA LYS A 343 -15.57 -21.19 4.35
C LYS A 343 -15.29 -22.67 4.01
N PRO A 344 -16.16 -23.62 4.40
CA PRO A 344 -15.96 -25.04 4.09
C PRO A 344 -15.70 -25.25 2.60
N ASN A 345 -14.69 -26.05 2.28
CA ASN A 345 -14.33 -26.31 0.88
C ASN A 345 -15.45 -27.06 0.15
N GLU A 346 -16.17 -27.92 0.87
CA GLU A 346 -17.36 -28.63 0.40
C GLU A 346 -18.40 -27.65 -0.14
N SER A 347 -18.67 -26.58 0.61
CA SER A 347 -19.58 -25.49 0.22
C SER A 347 -19.08 -24.74 -1.01
N ILE A 348 -17.78 -24.45 -1.09
CA ILE A 348 -17.22 -23.76 -2.26
C ILE A 348 -17.32 -24.65 -3.51
N PHE A 349 -17.04 -25.94 -3.37
CA PHE A 349 -17.03 -26.89 -4.48
C PHE A 349 -18.42 -27.25 -4.98
N SER A 350 -19.44 -27.28 -4.10
CA SER A 350 -20.83 -27.52 -4.53
C SER A 350 -21.34 -26.45 -5.51
N GLU A 351 -20.83 -25.22 -5.40
CA GLU A 351 -21.18 -24.11 -6.32
C GLU A 351 -20.71 -24.33 -7.77
N PHE A 352 -19.74 -25.22 -8.00
CA PHE A 352 -19.32 -25.57 -9.35
C PHE A 352 -20.25 -26.61 -10.00
N ALA A 353 -21.09 -27.31 -9.22
CA ALA A 353 -22.05 -28.29 -9.74
C ALA A 353 -23.35 -27.67 -10.27
N GLY A 354 -23.59 -26.37 -10.04
CA GLY A 354 -24.71 -25.62 -10.63
C GLY A 354 -26.09 -25.86 -9.98
N THR A 355 -26.13 -26.30 -8.72
CA THR A 355 -27.35 -26.83 -8.06
C THR A 355 -28.13 -25.83 -7.19
N ALA A 356 -28.28 -24.58 -7.61
CA ALA A 356 -29.31 -23.71 -7.02
C ALA A 356 -30.64 -23.95 -7.75
N GLY A 357 -31.55 -24.71 -7.14
CA GLY A 357 -32.95 -24.77 -7.59
C GLY A 357 -33.61 -23.40 -7.41
N ALA A 358 -34.65 -23.10 -8.19
CA ALA A 358 -35.38 -21.82 -8.12
C ALA A 358 -36.07 -21.53 -6.76
N GLU A 359 -36.01 -22.49 -5.84
CA GLU A 359 -36.66 -22.49 -4.52
C GLU A 359 -35.68 -22.17 -3.37
N ASP A 360 -34.38 -22.11 -3.65
CA ASP A 360 -33.34 -21.82 -2.66
C ASP A 360 -33.29 -20.31 -2.37
N GLU A 361 -33.40 -19.94 -1.09
CA GLU A 361 -33.12 -18.58 -0.60
C GLU A 361 -31.59 -18.32 -0.61
N GLY A 362 -30.98 -18.42 -1.80
CA GLY A 362 -29.61 -17.99 -2.08
C GLY A 362 -29.59 -16.60 -2.73
N SER A 363 -28.41 -15.99 -2.84
CA SER A 363 -28.28 -14.67 -3.49
C SER A 363 -28.66 -14.67 -4.98
N GLY A 364 -28.69 -15.85 -5.62
CA GLY A 364 -28.79 -15.99 -7.08
C GLY A 364 -27.57 -15.44 -7.82
N ASP A 365 -26.51 -15.08 -7.10
CA ASP A 365 -25.32 -14.41 -7.62
C ASP A 365 -24.21 -15.41 -7.98
N VAL A 366 -23.24 -14.95 -8.76
CA VAL A 366 -22.13 -15.79 -9.21
C VAL A 366 -21.19 -16.16 -8.06
N LYS A 367 -20.55 -17.33 -8.14
CA LYS A 367 -19.59 -17.85 -7.14
C LYS A 367 -18.42 -16.93 -6.77
N TYR A 368 -18.19 -15.83 -7.49
CA TYR A 368 -17.19 -14.80 -7.16
C TYR A 368 -17.74 -13.62 -6.35
N HIS A 369 -19.01 -13.65 -5.94
CA HIS A 369 -19.61 -12.66 -5.05
C HIS A 369 -19.97 -13.25 -3.68
N LEU A 370 -19.69 -14.54 -3.45
CA LEU A 370 -20.05 -15.21 -2.21
C LEU A 370 -19.46 -14.49 -0.99
N GLY A 371 -20.31 -14.22 -0.02
CA GLY A 371 -19.91 -13.76 1.31
C GLY A 371 -19.78 -14.94 2.29
N MET A 372 -19.21 -14.64 3.44
CA MET A 372 -19.21 -15.54 4.60
C MET A 372 -18.93 -14.72 5.85
N ASN A 373 -19.49 -15.16 6.97
CA ASN A 373 -19.09 -14.71 8.29
C ASN A 373 -18.61 -15.90 9.14
N PHE A 374 -17.39 -15.84 9.67
CA PHE A 374 -16.79 -16.98 10.39
C PHE A 374 -15.90 -16.54 11.54
N GLU A 375 -15.97 -17.24 12.67
CA GLU A 375 -15.07 -17.02 13.80
C GLU A 375 -13.82 -17.90 13.65
N ARG A 376 -12.66 -17.26 13.49
CA ARG A 376 -11.37 -17.92 13.25
C ARG A 376 -10.49 -17.89 14.51
N PRO A 377 -9.84 -19.00 14.90
CA PRO A 377 -8.74 -18.99 15.86
C PRO A 377 -7.43 -18.50 15.22
N THR A 378 -6.67 -17.70 15.95
CA THR A 378 -5.33 -17.22 15.58
C THR A 378 -4.22 -18.02 16.26
N PRO A 379 -2.96 -17.94 15.80
CA PRO A 379 -1.86 -18.63 16.44
C PRO A 379 -1.61 -18.24 17.91
N SER A 380 -2.02 -17.03 18.32
CA SER A 380 -1.93 -16.59 19.73
C SER A 380 -3.04 -17.17 20.62
N GLY A 381 -3.95 -17.98 20.06
CA GLY A 381 -5.11 -18.57 20.75
C GLY A 381 -6.33 -17.66 20.84
N LYS A 382 -6.18 -16.38 20.48
CA LYS A 382 -7.29 -15.42 20.38
C LYS A 382 -8.19 -15.75 19.18
N ARG A 383 -9.46 -15.35 19.26
CA ARG A 383 -10.45 -15.52 18.17
C ARG A 383 -10.78 -14.19 17.51
N VAL A 384 -11.13 -14.25 16.23
CA VAL A 384 -11.50 -13.08 15.42
C VAL A 384 -12.67 -13.43 14.50
N GLN A 385 -13.66 -12.55 14.43
CA GLN A 385 -14.75 -12.62 13.47
C GLN A 385 -14.27 -12.08 12.12
N LEU A 386 -14.40 -12.87 11.07
CA LEU A 386 -14.08 -12.47 9.71
C LEU A 386 -15.35 -12.42 8.88
N SER A 387 -15.63 -11.27 8.28
CA SER A 387 -16.73 -11.10 7.33
C SER A 387 -16.18 -10.71 5.97
N LEU A 388 -16.52 -11.45 4.92
CA LEU A 388 -16.18 -11.10 3.53
C LEU A 388 -17.43 -10.70 2.75
N GLY A 389 -17.40 -9.55 2.11
CA GLY A 389 -18.50 -9.02 1.29
C GLY A 389 -18.02 -8.41 -0.03
N VAL A 390 -18.97 -7.86 -0.79
CA VAL A 390 -18.70 -6.96 -1.92
C VAL A 390 -18.88 -5.54 -1.39
N VAL A 391 -17.79 -4.98 -0.86
CA VAL A 391 -17.79 -3.64 -0.27
C VAL A 391 -16.83 -2.79 -1.09
N TYR A 392 -17.29 -1.60 -1.47
CA TYR A 392 -16.46 -0.57 -2.09
C TYR A 392 -16.23 0.54 -1.06
N GLU A 393 -14.97 0.96 -0.92
CA GLU A 393 -14.62 2.11 -0.10
C GLU A 393 -14.32 3.33 -0.95
N CYS A 394 -14.44 4.50 -0.33
CA CYS A 394 -14.04 5.78 -0.89
C CYS A 394 -12.96 6.39 -0.02
N LEU A 395 -11.74 6.55 -0.55
CA LEU A 395 -10.62 7.17 0.16
C LEU A 395 -10.96 8.59 0.65
N GLY A 396 -11.88 9.30 -0.02
CA GLY A 396 -12.33 10.62 0.41
C GLY A 396 -13.02 10.66 1.78
N PHE A 397 -13.42 9.51 2.33
CA PHE A 397 -14.09 9.41 3.63
C PHE A 397 -13.17 8.94 4.77
N HIS A 398 -11.87 8.81 4.53
CA HIS A 398 -10.89 8.23 5.48
C HIS A 398 -10.93 8.86 6.89
N SER A 399 -11.16 10.17 6.98
CA SER A 399 -11.08 10.94 8.24
C SER A 399 -12.33 11.77 8.57
N LEU A 400 -13.44 11.61 7.82
CA LEU A 400 -14.65 12.37 8.10
C LEU A 400 -15.30 11.90 9.42
N PRO A 401 -15.78 12.80 10.30
CA PRO A 401 -16.22 12.45 11.66
C PRO A 401 -17.30 11.36 11.76
N ALA A 402 -18.17 11.23 10.75
CA ALA A 402 -19.25 10.24 10.73
C ALA A 402 -18.97 9.02 9.85
N PHE A 403 -17.82 8.98 9.15
CA PHE A 403 -17.49 7.94 8.18
C PHE A 403 -16.17 7.22 8.46
N SER A 404 -15.28 7.84 9.24
CA SER A 404 -13.98 7.25 9.56
C SER A 404 -14.15 5.92 10.30
N THR A 405 -13.41 4.91 9.85
CA THR A 405 -13.31 3.57 10.45
C THR A 405 -12.04 3.40 11.30
N GLY A 406 -11.31 4.49 11.54
CA GLY A 406 -10.01 4.46 12.23
C GLY A 406 -8.92 3.79 11.40
N GLY A 407 -8.90 4.07 10.09
CA GLY A 407 -7.88 3.60 9.16
C GLY A 407 -8.21 2.25 8.52
N THR A 408 -8.31 2.22 7.19
CA THR A 408 -8.45 1.00 6.39
C THR A 408 -7.08 0.53 5.87
N ILE A 409 -6.82 -0.78 5.96
CA ILE A 409 -5.64 -1.39 5.33
C ILE A 409 -6.02 -1.86 3.92
N HIS A 410 -5.41 -1.27 2.90
CA HIS A 410 -5.69 -1.55 1.49
C HIS A 410 -4.65 -2.52 0.92
N LEU A 411 -5.07 -3.70 0.48
CA LEU A 411 -4.21 -4.64 -0.25
C LEU A 411 -4.54 -4.57 -1.75
N VAL A 412 -3.59 -4.08 -2.55
CA VAL A 412 -3.75 -3.96 -4.00
C VAL A 412 -3.06 -5.14 -4.68
N VAL A 413 -3.85 -6.02 -5.30
CA VAL A 413 -3.33 -7.11 -6.15
C VAL A 413 -2.91 -6.54 -7.51
N ASN A 414 -1.69 -6.03 -7.58
CA ASN A 414 -1.14 -5.37 -8.76
C ASN A 414 -0.48 -6.38 -9.70
N ASN A 415 -1.33 -7.08 -10.45
CA ASN A 415 -0.93 -8.01 -11.50
C ASN A 415 -0.42 -7.34 -12.78
N GLN A 416 -0.25 -6.02 -12.76
CA GLN A 416 0.29 -5.21 -13.86
C GLN A 416 -0.56 -5.20 -15.13
N ILE A 417 -1.83 -5.62 -15.09
CA ILE A 417 -2.74 -5.62 -16.25
C ILE A 417 -4.22 -5.52 -15.87
N GLY A 418 -4.96 -4.60 -16.49
CA GLY A 418 -6.41 -4.49 -16.35
C GLY A 418 -7.14 -5.09 -17.54
N PHE A 419 -7.72 -6.30 -17.41
CA PHE A 419 -8.24 -7.06 -18.56
C PHE A 419 -7.15 -7.27 -19.63
N THR A 420 -7.14 -6.46 -20.70
CA THR A 420 -6.12 -6.42 -21.78
C THR A 420 -5.28 -5.15 -21.74
N THR A 421 -5.62 -4.19 -20.88
CA THR A 421 -5.04 -2.85 -20.84
C THR A 421 -3.76 -2.83 -20.00
N ASP A 422 -2.69 -2.32 -20.62
CA ASP A 422 -1.41 -2.06 -19.98
C ASP A 422 -1.51 -0.81 -19.06
N PRO A 423 -0.83 -0.82 -17.90
CA PRO A 423 -0.76 0.29 -16.95
C PRO A 423 -0.60 1.69 -17.56
N ARG A 424 0.19 1.82 -18.63
CA ARG A 424 0.46 3.10 -19.31
C ARG A 424 -0.78 3.73 -19.94
N PHE A 425 -1.82 2.94 -20.18
CA PHE A 425 -3.10 3.40 -20.70
C PHE A 425 -4.21 3.44 -19.64
N ALA A 426 -3.89 3.07 -18.40
CA ALA A 426 -4.86 2.99 -17.29
C ALA A 426 -4.69 4.10 -16.24
N ARG A 427 -3.51 4.73 -16.17
CA ARG A 427 -3.20 5.79 -15.20
C ARG A 427 -2.20 6.81 -15.72
N SER A 428 -2.17 7.98 -15.09
CA SER A 428 -1.27 9.09 -15.43
C SER A 428 -0.14 9.32 -14.43
N THR A 429 0.03 8.41 -13.47
CA THR A 429 1.08 8.42 -12.45
C THR A 429 1.88 7.11 -12.45
N ALA A 430 3.01 7.06 -11.75
CA ALA A 430 3.94 5.92 -11.80
C ALA A 430 3.33 4.65 -11.19
N TYR A 431 2.73 4.78 -10.01
CA TYR A 431 2.15 3.69 -9.24
C TYR A 431 0.61 3.72 -9.32
N CYS A 432 -0.03 2.55 -9.28
CA CYS A 432 -1.48 2.48 -9.17
C CYS A 432 -2.00 3.01 -7.82
N THR A 433 -1.11 3.14 -6.84
CA THR A 433 -1.38 3.57 -5.47
C THR A 433 -1.08 5.04 -5.22
N ASP A 434 -0.67 5.82 -6.22
CA ASP A 434 -0.36 7.25 -6.05
C ASP A 434 -1.54 8.07 -5.50
N ILE A 435 -2.79 7.58 -5.65
CA ILE A 435 -3.98 8.19 -5.05
C ILE A 435 -3.92 8.25 -3.51
N ALA A 436 -3.16 7.34 -2.88
CA ALA A 436 -2.91 7.32 -1.43
C ALA A 436 -2.26 8.60 -0.90
N LYS A 437 -1.48 9.28 -1.75
CA LYS A 437 -0.78 10.52 -1.40
C LYS A 437 -1.76 11.67 -1.13
N ALA A 438 -2.98 11.61 -1.66
CA ALA A 438 -4.00 12.61 -1.41
C ALA A 438 -4.56 12.57 0.04
N ILE A 439 -4.29 11.48 0.77
CA ILE A 439 -4.74 11.27 2.15
C ILE A 439 -3.57 11.02 3.11
N ASP A 440 -2.35 11.34 2.69
CA ASP A 440 -1.11 11.17 3.46
C ASP A 440 -0.90 9.73 4.00
N ALA A 441 -1.39 8.73 3.28
CA ALA A 441 -1.21 7.33 3.66
C ALA A 441 0.16 6.80 3.17
N PRO A 442 0.90 6.04 3.98
CA PRO A 442 2.12 5.37 3.53
C PRO A 442 1.78 4.26 2.55
N VAL A 443 2.69 4.05 1.60
CA VAL A 443 2.56 3.03 0.57
C VAL A 443 3.75 2.09 0.63
N PHE A 444 3.48 0.80 0.80
CA PHE A 444 4.45 -0.28 0.71
C PHE A 444 4.27 -1.01 -0.62
N HIS A 445 5.25 -0.95 -1.50
CA HIS A 445 5.28 -1.77 -2.71
C HIS A 445 6.12 -3.00 -2.43
N VAL A 446 5.58 -4.19 -2.68
CA VAL A 446 6.26 -5.44 -2.36
C VAL A 446 6.22 -6.40 -3.54
N ASN A 447 7.35 -7.06 -3.79
CA ASN A 447 7.46 -8.14 -4.76
C ASN A 447 6.69 -9.35 -4.24
N ALA A 448 5.63 -9.75 -4.95
CA ALA A 448 4.83 -10.89 -4.55
C ALA A 448 5.60 -12.22 -4.60
N ASP A 449 6.76 -12.31 -5.26
CA ASP A 449 7.61 -13.52 -5.22
C ASP A 449 8.40 -13.68 -3.92
N ASP A 450 8.56 -12.61 -3.13
CA ASP A 450 9.19 -12.66 -1.81
C ASP A 450 8.13 -12.74 -0.72
N VAL A 451 7.64 -13.95 -0.46
CA VAL A 451 6.57 -14.18 0.53
C VAL A 451 6.95 -13.70 1.94
N GLU A 452 8.24 -13.72 2.30
CA GLU A 452 8.71 -13.25 3.61
C GLU A 452 8.62 -11.73 3.72
N ALA A 453 8.98 -11.00 2.65
CA ALA A 453 8.77 -9.57 2.55
C ALA A 453 7.28 -9.21 2.56
N VAL A 454 6.42 -9.97 1.85
CA VAL A 454 4.96 -9.78 1.87
C VAL A 454 4.39 -9.92 3.28
N ASN A 455 4.82 -10.94 4.05
CA ASN A 455 4.40 -11.10 5.44
C ASN A 455 4.84 -9.90 6.29
N PHE A 456 6.08 -9.44 6.11
CA PHE A 456 6.62 -8.31 6.88
C PHE A 456 5.86 -7.01 6.62
N VAL A 457 5.64 -6.64 5.34
CA VAL A 457 4.90 -5.40 5.02
C VAL A 457 3.44 -5.45 5.46
N CYS A 458 2.82 -6.65 5.44
CA CYS A 458 1.47 -6.86 5.96
C CYS A 458 1.39 -6.68 7.48
N GLN A 459 2.43 -7.11 8.21
CA GLN A 459 2.54 -6.85 9.66
C GLN A 459 2.81 -5.37 9.95
N MET A 460 3.69 -4.72 9.17
CA MET A 460 3.94 -3.27 9.25
C MET A 460 2.68 -2.44 9.01
N ALA A 461 1.83 -2.84 8.05
CA ALA A 461 0.55 -2.19 7.80
C ALA A 461 -0.41 -2.33 9.00
N ALA A 462 -0.47 -3.51 9.63
CA ALA A 462 -1.25 -3.70 10.86
C ALA A 462 -0.72 -2.83 12.01
N ASP A 463 0.61 -2.75 12.17
CA ASP A 463 1.26 -1.91 13.17
C ASP A 463 0.95 -0.42 12.96
N TRP A 464 1.02 0.05 11.71
CA TRP A 464 0.70 1.43 11.35
C TRP A 464 -0.74 1.79 11.69
N ARG A 465 -1.68 0.94 11.27
CA ARG A 465 -3.11 1.17 11.49
C ARG A 465 -3.43 1.13 13.00
N ALA A 466 -2.78 0.25 13.76
CA ALA A 466 -2.95 0.17 15.21
C ALA A 466 -2.43 1.43 15.92
N GLU A 467 -1.29 1.96 15.50
CA GLU A 467 -0.69 3.17 16.09
C GLU A 467 -1.47 4.44 15.74
N PHE A 468 -1.67 4.69 14.44
CA PHE A 468 -2.14 5.99 13.97
C PHE A 468 -3.62 6.05 13.62
N GLN A 469 -4.29 4.90 13.55
CA GLN A 469 -5.69 4.80 13.09
C GLN A 469 -5.91 5.47 11.73
N GLN A 470 -4.91 5.34 10.85
CA GLN A 470 -4.90 5.90 9.50
C GLN A 470 -4.76 4.81 8.44
N ASP A 471 -5.23 5.13 7.24
CA ASP A 471 -5.11 4.26 6.08
C ASP A 471 -3.65 3.95 5.76
N VAL A 472 -3.43 2.76 5.22
CA VAL A 472 -2.13 2.29 4.72
C VAL A 472 -2.35 1.39 3.52
N ILE A 473 -1.48 1.52 2.52
CA ILE A 473 -1.62 0.80 1.27
C ILE A 473 -0.44 -0.18 1.11
N VAL A 474 -0.76 -1.44 0.82
CA VAL A 474 0.20 -2.46 0.39
C VAL A 474 -0.07 -2.79 -1.07
N ASP A 475 0.85 -2.41 -1.94
CA ASP A 475 0.89 -2.73 -3.37
C ASP A 475 1.63 -4.05 -3.58
N LEU A 476 0.88 -5.16 -3.71
CA LEU A 476 1.43 -6.48 -4.01
C LEU A 476 1.68 -6.58 -5.52
N VAL A 477 2.90 -6.24 -5.93
CA VAL A 477 3.31 -6.28 -7.33
C VAL A 477 3.54 -7.73 -7.74
N CYS A 478 2.68 -8.20 -8.63
CA CYS A 478 2.52 -9.61 -8.96
C CYS A 478 2.29 -9.79 -10.47
N TYR A 479 1.78 -10.95 -10.89
CA TYR A 479 1.34 -11.17 -12.26
C TYR A 479 0.02 -11.96 -12.32
N ARG A 480 -0.50 -12.18 -13.53
CA ARG A 480 -1.66 -13.05 -13.77
C ARG A 480 -1.26 -14.17 -14.72
N LYS A 481 -1.17 -15.40 -14.20
CA LYS A 481 -0.71 -16.56 -14.97
C LYS A 481 -1.56 -16.80 -16.23
N HIS A 482 -2.87 -16.67 -16.10
CA HIS A 482 -3.85 -16.86 -17.18
C HIS A 482 -4.35 -15.53 -17.74
N GLY A 483 -5.27 -15.56 -18.71
CA GLY A 483 -5.97 -14.36 -19.18
C GLY A 483 -6.87 -13.73 -18.10
N HIS A 484 -7.78 -12.81 -18.45
CA HIS A 484 -8.64 -12.17 -17.45
C HIS A 484 -9.55 -13.18 -16.75
N ASN A 485 -10.02 -14.15 -17.52
CA ASN A 485 -10.40 -15.47 -17.02
C ASN A 485 -9.51 -16.55 -17.66
N GLU A 486 -9.64 -17.78 -17.19
CA GLU A 486 -8.78 -18.91 -17.54
C GLU A 486 -8.93 -19.37 -18.99
N THR A 487 -10.03 -19.01 -19.65
CA THR A 487 -10.30 -19.35 -21.06
C THR A 487 -9.86 -18.27 -22.05
N ASP A 488 -9.50 -17.08 -21.56
CA ASP A 488 -9.04 -15.98 -22.42
C ASP A 488 -7.61 -16.25 -22.93
N GLN A 489 -7.32 -15.80 -24.16
CA GLN A 489 -5.98 -15.86 -24.74
C GLN A 489 -5.28 -14.48 -24.67
N PRO A 490 -4.48 -14.21 -23.62
CA PRO A 490 -3.96 -12.87 -23.37
C PRO A 490 -2.80 -12.48 -24.28
N SER A 491 -2.11 -13.45 -24.88
CA SER A 491 -1.01 -13.20 -25.82
C SER A 491 -1.42 -12.41 -27.06
N PHE A 492 -2.73 -12.31 -27.36
CA PHE A 492 -3.22 -11.45 -28.44
C PHE A 492 -3.02 -9.95 -28.18
N THR A 493 -2.98 -9.54 -26.91
CA THR A 493 -2.83 -8.12 -26.54
C THR A 493 -1.53 -7.84 -25.78
N GLN A 494 -1.05 -8.80 -24.98
CA GLN A 494 0.16 -8.63 -24.16
C GLN A 494 1.19 -9.76 -24.37
N PRO A 495 1.65 -10.03 -25.60
CA PRO A 495 2.51 -11.18 -25.92
C PRO A 495 3.84 -11.19 -25.17
N LEU A 496 4.47 -10.02 -24.96
CA LEU A 496 5.77 -9.94 -24.27
C LEU A 496 5.68 -10.24 -22.77
N MET A 497 4.63 -9.75 -22.11
CA MET A 497 4.37 -10.05 -20.70
C MET A 497 4.10 -11.55 -20.53
N TYR A 498 3.22 -12.13 -21.34
CA TYR A 498 2.87 -13.55 -21.20
C TYR A 498 4.00 -14.50 -21.60
N LYS A 499 4.90 -14.10 -22.50
CA LYS A 499 6.14 -14.84 -22.75
C LYS A 499 7.02 -14.93 -21.51
N ARG A 500 7.13 -13.85 -20.72
CA ARG A 500 7.87 -13.86 -19.45
C ARG A 500 7.17 -14.71 -18.39
N ILE A 501 5.86 -14.53 -18.24
CA ILE A 501 5.05 -15.30 -17.29
C ILE A 501 5.20 -16.81 -17.54
N GLN A 502 5.22 -17.26 -18.79
CA GLN A 502 5.41 -18.68 -19.14
C GLN A 502 6.78 -19.23 -18.71
N SER A 503 7.83 -18.42 -18.74
CA SER A 503 9.17 -18.80 -18.27
C SER A 503 9.39 -18.58 -16.77
N HIS A 504 8.44 -17.94 -16.08
CA HIS A 504 8.59 -17.52 -14.70
C HIS A 504 8.28 -18.68 -13.75
N LYS A 505 9.12 -18.87 -12.73
CA LYS A 505 8.87 -19.86 -11.69
C LYS A 505 7.68 -19.41 -10.83
N SER A 506 6.88 -20.36 -10.37
CA SER A 506 5.79 -20.04 -9.42
C SER A 506 6.35 -19.61 -8.07
N GLN A 507 5.59 -18.79 -7.35
CA GLN A 507 5.96 -18.25 -6.04
C GLN A 507 6.28 -19.37 -5.02
N ILE A 508 5.48 -20.44 -5.02
CA ILE A 508 5.73 -21.61 -4.18
C ILE A 508 7.06 -22.30 -4.53
N ALA A 509 7.41 -22.40 -5.82
CA ALA A 509 8.69 -22.99 -6.24
C ALA A 509 9.87 -22.11 -5.81
N ILE A 510 9.75 -20.79 -5.98
CA ILE A 510 10.76 -19.82 -5.54
C ILE A 510 11.01 -19.93 -4.04
N TYR A 511 9.94 -19.99 -3.23
CA TYR A 511 10.09 -20.08 -1.78
C TYR A 511 10.64 -21.42 -1.31
N VAL A 512 10.21 -22.52 -1.92
CA VAL A 512 10.75 -23.87 -1.62
C VAL A 512 12.25 -23.94 -1.98
N ASP A 513 12.65 -23.44 -3.14
CA ASP A 513 14.06 -23.37 -3.55
C ASP A 513 14.89 -22.59 -2.51
N LYS A 514 14.36 -21.46 -2.00
CA LYS A 514 14.99 -20.67 -0.93
C LYS A 514 15.12 -21.47 0.37
N LEU A 515 14.06 -22.13 0.82
CA LEU A 515 14.05 -22.89 2.08
C LEU A 515 15.00 -24.09 2.07
N ILE A 516 15.10 -24.79 0.93
CA ILE A 516 16.04 -25.90 0.72
C ILE A 516 17.47 -25.36 0.70
N LYS A 517 17.73 -24.26 0.00
CA LYS A 517 19.05 -23.61 -0.04
C LYS A 517 19.50 -23.14 1.35
N ASP A 518 18.57 -22.64 2.15
CA ASP A 518 18.83 -22.23 3.55
C ASP A 518 19.03 -23.44 4.49
N GLY A 519 18.79 -24.68 4.02
CA GLY A 519 18.87 -25.90 4.84
C GLY A 519 17.78 -26.01 5.90
N THR A 520 16.68 -25.26 5.74
CA THR A 520 15.59 -25.19 6.74
C THR A 520 14.54 -26.31 6.57
N PHE A 521 14.37 -26.81 5.34
CA PHE A 521 13.45 -27.89 5.00
C PHE A 521 14.07 -28.79 3.94
N THR A 522 13.73 -30.08 3.95
CA THR A 522 14.10 -31.00 2.86
C THR A 522 13.06 -30.97 1.74
N LYS A 523 13.43 -31.50 0.58
CA LYS A 523 12.49 -31.59 -0.55
C LYS A 523 11.35 -32.57 -0.24
N GLU A 524 11.69 -33.63 0.49
CA GLU A 524 10.78 -34.69 0.92
C GLU A 524 9.71 -34.14 1.88
N ASP A 525 10.11 -33.34 2.88
CA ASP A 525 9.17 -32.70 3.82
C ASP A 525 8.13 -31.83 3.08
N VAL A 526 8.58 -31.07 2.09
CA VAL A 526 7.73 -30.16 1.31
C VAL A 526 6.74 -30.95 0.45
N GLU A 527 7.21 -32.02 -0.19
CA GLU A 527 6.37 -32.83 -1.08
C GLU A 527 5.34 -33.63 -0.31
N GLU A 528 5.71 -34.22 0.83
CA GLU A 528 4.78 -34.87 1.75
C GLU A 528 3.65 -33.91 2.16
N HIS A 529 4.02 -32.68 2.53
CA HIS A 529 3.04 -31.67 2.94
C HIS A 529 2.10 -31.29 1.77
N LYS A 530 2.62 -31.11 0.55
CA LYS A 530 1.78 -30.84 -0.63
C LYS A 530 0.78 -31.96 -0.90
N GLN A 531 1.23 -33.21 -0.79
CA GLN A 531 0.37 -34.39 -0.99
C GLN A 531 -0.71 -34.48 0.08
N TRP A 532 -0.37 -34.19 1.33
CA TRP A 532 -1.34 -34.13 2.43
C TRP A 532 -2.42 -33.07 2.17
N VAL A 533 -2.03 -31.85 1.81
CA VAL A 533 -2.99 -30.77 1.46
C VAL A 533 -3.88 -31.18 0.29
N TRP A 534 -3.29 -31.78 -0.76
CA TRP A 534 -4.05 -32.27 -1.91
C TRP A 534 -5.08 -33.33 -1.51
N GLY A 535 -4.70 -34.28 -0.65
CA GLY A 535 -5.60 -35.31 -0.12
C GLY A 535 -6.80 -34.71 0.62
N MET A 536 -6.58 -33.67 1.43
CA MET A 536 -7.67 -32.97 2.12
C MET A 536 -8.63 -32.25 1.16
N LEU A 537 -8.12 -31.67 0.08
CA LEU A 537 -8.95 -31.04 -0.96
C LEU A 537 -9.77 -32.10 -1.72
N GLU A 538 -9.19 -33.26 -2.01
CA GLU A 538 -9.90 -34.38 -2.66
C GLU A 538 -11.02 -34.95 -1.77
N GLU A 539 -10.76 -35.08 -0.46
CA GLU A 539 -11.77 -35.48 0.51
C GLU A 539 -12.94 -34.48 0.55
N SER A 540 -12.62 -33.18 0.62
CA SER A 540 -13.62 -32.11 0.61
C SER A 540 -14.44 -32.10 -0.69
N PHE A 541 -13.79 -32.33 -1.84
CA PHE A 541 -14.46 -32.45 -3.15
C PHE A 541 -15.36 -33.68 -3.24
N THR A 542 -15.01 -34.77 -2.58
CA THR A 542 -15.88 -35.95 -2.54
C THR A 542 -17.14 -35.64 -1.72
N LYS A 543 -16.96 -35.01 -0.56
CA LYS A 543 -18.07 -34.60 0.32
C LYS A 543 -18.96 -33.51 -0.29
N SER A 544 -18.41 -32.65 -1.14
CA SER A 544 -19.16 -31.54 -1.76
C SER A 544 -20.34 -31.99 -2.62
N LYS A 545 -20.30 -33.22 -3.14
CA LYS A 545 -21.36 -33.79 -4.00
C LYS A 545 -22.67 -34.01 -3.24
N GLU A 546 -22.59 -34.19 -1.93
CA GLU A 546 -23.73 -34.42 -1.04
C GLU A 546 -23.98 -33.21 -0.12
N TYR A 547 -23.24 -32.11 -0.34
CA TYR A 547 -23.36 -30.91 0.49
C TYR A 547 -24.71 -30.22 0.25
N GLN A 548 -25.42 -29.93 1.33
CA GLN A 548 -26.65 -29.15 1.31
C GLN A 548 -26.38 -27.78 1.93
N PRO A 549 -26.40 -26.70 1.15
CA PRO A 549 -26.21 -25.34 1.67
C PRO A 549 -27.31 -24.97 2.66
N THR A 550 -26.94 -24.24 3.71
CA THR A 550 -27.92 -23.61 4.61
C THR A 550 -28.07 -22.12 4.31
N SER A 551 -29.26 -21.56 4.50
CA SER A 551 -29.52 -20.13 4.25
C SER A 551 -28.64 -19.18 5.08
N LYS A 552 -28.16 -19.62 6.25
CA LYS A 552 -27.28 -18.84 7.13
C LYS A 552 -25.86 -18.66 6.58
N GLU A 553 -25.38 -19.57 5.75
CA GLU A 553 -24.02 -19.55 5.17
C GLU A 553 -23.81 -18.40 4.18
N TRP A 554 -24.90 -17.78 3.71
CA TRP A 554 -24.88 -16.70 2.73
C TRP A 554 -24.86 -15.30 3.35
N THR A 555 -25.27 -15.20 4.61
CA THR A 555 -25.40 -13.90 5.29
C THR A 555 -24.07 -13.45 5.88
N THR A 556 -23.68 -12.20 5.61
CA THR A 556 -22.50 -11.57 6.24
C THR A 556 -22.75 -11.25 7.72
N SER A 557 -24.00 -11.24 8.18
CA SER A 557 -24.36 -11.06 9.59
C SER A 557 -25.68 -11.76 9.94
N ALA A 558 -25.71 -12.46 11.07
CA ALA A 558 -26.91 -13.15 11.56
C ALA A 558 -27.78 -12.19 12.38
N TRP A 559 -28.89 -11.74 11.81
CA TRP A 559 -29.88 -10.91 12.51
C TRP A 559 -30.81 -11.80 13.33
N ASN A 560 -30.31 -12.28 14.48
CA ASN A 560 -31.04 -13.17 15.35
C ASN A 560 -32.38 -12.54 15.80
N GLY A 561 -33.49 -13.26 15.58
CA GLY A 561 -34.84 -12.81 15.94
C GLY A 561 -35.60 -12.10 14.81
N PHE A 562 -34.97 -11.85 13.66
CA PHE A 562 -35.68 -11.42 12.45
C PHE A 562 -36.06 -12.64 11.62
N LYS A 563 -37.33 -12.68 11.18
CA LYS A 563 -37.85 -13.74 10.32
C LYS A 563 -37.32 -13.58 8.90
N SER A 564 -37.02 -14.70 8.23
CA SER A 564 -36.70 -14.69 6.81
C SER A 564 -37.94 -14.32 5.97
N PRO A 565 -37.77 -13.86 4.72
CA PRO A 565 -38.91 -13.64 3.80
C PRO A 565 -39.82 -14.88 3.68
N LYS A 566 -39.25 -16.10 3.65
CA LYS A 566 -40.02 -17.35 3.67
C LYS A 566 -40.77 -17.59 4.98
N GLU A 567 -40.16 -17.31 6.12
CA GLU A 567 -40.84 -17.39 7.42
C GLU A 567 -41.99 -16.37 7.53
N LEU A 568 -41.80 -15.16 6.98
CA LEU A 568 -42.84 -14.12 6.88
C LEU A 568 -43.96 -14.47 5.90
N ALA A 569 -43.66 -15.21 4.82
CA ALA A 569 -44.65 -15.60 3.82
C ALA A 569 -45.60 -16.70 4.31
N THR A 570 -45.24 -17.41 5.39
CA THR A 570 -46.02 -18.48 6.01
C THR A 570 -46.83 -18.04 7.24
N GLU A 571 -46.77 -16.76 7.62
CA GLU A 571 -47.66 -16.11 8.60
C GLU A 571 -48.77 -15.31 7.92
#